data_AF-A0A4S4LU96-F1
#
_entry.id   AF-A0A4S4LU96-F1
#
_cell.length_a   1.000
_cell.length_b   1.000
_cell.length_c   1.000
_cell.angle_alpha   90.00
_cell.angle_beta   90.00
_cell.angle_gamma   90.00
#
_symmetry.space_group_name_H-M   'P 1'
#
loop_
_entity.id
_entity.type
_entity.pdbx_description
1 polymer ?
#
loop_
_entity_poly.entity_id
_entity_poly.type
_entity_poly.pdbx_seq_one_letter_code
_entity_poly.pdbx_strand_id
1 'polypeptide(L)'
;MAEQKASLDLTHVLYDASSHVSLALALITLSPILLMASYAVLAVYTREITIINMWAGQFLCEAFNWVVKHLIKEERPEGVHSFA
;
A
#
# COMPACT_ATOMS: atom_id res chain seq x y z
N MET A 1 -29.62 -10.25 -1.09
CA MET A 1 -28.54 -10.73 -0.20
C MET A 1 -27.56 -9.58 -0.10
N ALA A 2 -27.52 -8.88 1.04
CA ALA A 2 -26.81 -7.61 1.15
C ALA A 2 -25.30 -7.87 1.13
N GLU A 3 -24.63 -7.46 0.04
CA GLU A 3 -23.18 -7.52 -0.10
C GLU A 3 -22.57 -6.44 0.80
N GLN A 4 -22.14 -6.84 2.00
CA GLN A 4 -21.60 -5.94 3.00
C GLN A 4 -20.12 -5.68 2.66
N LYS A 5 -19.86 -4.75 1.74
CA LYS A 5 -18.51 -4.24 1.47
C LYS A 5 -18.04 -3.42 2.67
N ALA A 6 -17.08 -3.93 3.41
CA ALA A 6 -16.43 -3.18 4.48
C ALA A 6 -15.25 -2.41 3.89
N SER A 7 -15.24 -1.09 4.07
CA SER A 7 -14.09 -0.26 3.69
C SER A 7 -13.06 -0.32 4.81
N LEU A 8 -11.83 -0.75 4.49
CA LEU A 8 -10.70 -0.58 5.41
C LEU A 8 -10.29 0.89 5.36
N ASP A 9 -10.79 1.65 6.34
CA ASP A 9 -10.79 3.12 6.39
C ASP A 9 -9.39 3.76 6.37
N LEU A 10 -8.34 2.99 6.66
CA LEU A 10 -6.97 3.49 6.68
C LEU A 10 -6.40 3.78 5.28
N THR A 11 -6.88 3.09 4.23
CA THR A 11 -6.43 3.28 2.84
C THR A 11 -7.53 3.11 1.78
N HIS A 12 -8.80 3.02 2.18
CA HIS A 12 -9.95 2.82 1.28
C HIS A 12 -9.77 1.59 0.36
N VAL A 13 -9.31 0.47 0.93
CA VAL A 13 -9.31 -0.81 0.22
C VAL A 13 -10.68 -1.45 0.41
N LEU A 14 -11.43 -1.56 -0.70
CA LEU A 14 -12.69 -2.27 -0.75
C LEU A 14 -12.41 -3.76 -0.73
N TYR A 15 -12.90 -4.45 0.30
CA TYR A 15 -12.82 -5.90 0.38
C TYR A 15 -14.19 -6.45 0.73
N ASP A 16 -14.51 -7.60 0.13
CA ASP A 16 -15.72 -8.33 0.50
C ASP A 16 -15.56 -8.90 1.92
N ALA A 17 -16.47 -8.53 2.84
CA ALA A 17 -16.41 -8.96 4.23
C ALA A 17 -16.84 -10.43 4.43
N SER A 18 -17.41 -11.08 3.41
CA SER A 18 -17.84 -12.48 3.49
C SER A 18 -16.71 -13.47 3.21
N SER A 19 -15.59 -13.01 2.64
CA SER A 19 -14.43 -13.85 2.27
C SER A 19 -13.17 -13.49 3.05
N HIS A 20 -12.64 -14.46 3.82
CA HIS A 20 -11.36 -14.33 4.52
C HIS A 20 -10.16 -14.12 3.58
N VAL A 21 -10.25 -14.62 2.33
CA VAL A 21 -9.19 -14.45 1.33
C VAL A 21 -9.12 -12.99 0.88
N SER A 22 -10.28 -12.37 0.63
CA SER A 22 -10.39 -10.95 0.28
C SER A 22 -9.77 -10.04 1.35
N LEU A 23 -10.04 -10.33 2.63
CA LEU A 23 -9.42 -9.63 3.75
C LEU A 23 -7.90 -9.85 3.82
N ALA A 24 -7.40 -11.07 3.56
CA ALA A 24 -5.97 -11.34 3.54
C ALA A 24 -5.25 -10.56 2.42
N LEU A 25 -5.83 -10.51 1.21
CA LEU A 25 -5.28 -9.70 0.12
C LEU A 25 -5.29 -8.21 0.46
N ALA A 26 -6.35 -7.69 1.09
CA ALA A 26 -6.42 -6.31 1.54
C ALA A 26 -5.33 -5.96 2.56
N LEU A 27 -5.00 -6.88 3.48
CA LEU A 27 -3.89 -6.70 4.42
C LEU A 27 -2.53 -6.77 3.72
N ILE A 28 -2.37 -7.63 2.72
CA ILE A 28 -1.12 -7.72 1.93
C ILE A 28 -0.88 -6.42 1.15
N THR A 29 -1.91 -5.83 0.55
CA THR A 29 -1.76 -4.55 -0.16
C THR A 29 -1.49 -3.38 0.78
N LEU A 30 -1.94 -3.45 2.03
CA LEU A 30 -1.63 -2.48 3.08
C LEU A 30 -0.25 -2.70 3.72
N SER A 31 0.34 -3.88 3.54
CA SER A 31 1.63 -4.25 4.15
C SER A 31 2.77 -3.24 3.92
N PRO A 32 2.94 -2.56 2.76
CA PRO A 32 4.02 -1.59 2.60
C PRO A 32 3.95 -0.45 3.61
N ILE A 33 2.75 0.05 3.91
CA ILE A 33 2.52 1.15 4.86
C ILE A 33 2.78 0.68 6.29
N LEU A 34 2.33 -0.53 6.64
CA LEU A 34 2.59 -1.13 7.95
C LEU A 34 4.09 -1.38 8.17
N LEU A 35 4.78 -1.90 7.14
CA LEU A 35 6.22 -2.16 7.17
C LEU A 35 7.04 -0.87 7.31
N MET A 36 6.58 0.26 6.76
CA MET A 36 7.23 1.57 7.00
C MET A 36 7.30 1.96 8.47
N ALA A 37 6.19 1.81 9.19
CA ALA A 37 6.16 2.11 10.62
C ALA A 37 7.04 1.13 11.41
N SER A 38 6.98 -0.17 11.10
CA SER A 38 7.80 -1.20 11.75
C SER A 38 9.29 -0.99 11.52
N TYR A 39 9.73 -0.69 10.28
CA TYR A 39 11.13 -0.45 9.97
C TYR A 39 11.66 0.82 10.62
N ALA A 40 10.85 1.89 10.72
CA ALA A 40 11.26 3.10 11.43
C ALA A 40 11.61 2.82 12.90
N VAL A 41 10.74 2.09 13.61
CA VAL A 41 10.99 1.71 15.01
C VAL A 41 12.21 0.79 15.12
N LEU A 42 12.31 -0.22 14.26
CA LEU A 42 13.37 -1.20 14.30
C LEU A 42 14.73 -0.58 13.96
N ALA A 43 14.79 0.34 12.99
CA ALA A 43 16.01 1.08 12.64
C ALA A 43 16.55 1.91 13.81
N VAL A 44 15.68 2.55 14.59
CA VAL A 44 16.11 3.32 15.78
C VAL A 44 16.57 2.40 16.91
N TYR A 45 15.86 1.27 17.11
CA TYR A 45 16.11 0.36 18.23
C TYR A 45 17.36 -0.50 18.02
N THR A 46 17.48 -1.17 16.86
CA THR A 46 18.58 -2.10 16.59
C THR A 46 19.80 -1.41 15.98
N ARG A 47 19.60 -0.25 15.32
CA ARG A 47 20.64 0.47 14.55
C ARG A 47 21.35 -0.42 13.53
N GLU A 48 20.66 -1.45 13.05
CA GLU A 48 21.20 -2.34 12.02
C GLU A 48 21.12 -1.70 10.64
N ILE A 49 22.27 -1.66 9.96
CA ILE A 49 22.38 -1.10 8.60
C ILE A 49 21.48 -1.85 7.62
N THR A 50 21.28 -3.16 7.80
CA THR A 50 20.39 -3.97 6.95
C THR A 50 18.95 -3.44 6.97
N ILE A 51 18.41 -3.15 8.16
CA ILE A 51 17.05 -2.62 8.32
C ILE A 51 16.94 -1.22 7.74
N ILE A 52 17.94 -0.38 7.99
CA ILE A 52 18.01 0.97 7.40
C ILE A 52 18.05 0.91 5.87
N ASN A 53 18.81 -0.03 5.30
CA ASN A 53 18.88 -0.23 3.85
C ASN A 53 17.54 -0.70 3.27
N MET A 54 16.84 -1.62 3.94
CA MET A 54 15.49 -2.03 3.53
C MET A 54 14.49 -0.87 3.58
N TRP A 55 14.55 -0.05 4.64
CA TRP A 55 13.71 1.14 4.79
C TRP A 55 13.99 2.20 3.73
N ALA A 56 15.27 2.46 3.44
CA ALA A 56 15.70 3.35 2.37
C ALA A 56 15.25 2.85 0.98
N GLY A 57 15.30 1.54 0.73
CA GLY A 57 14.82 0.93 -0.51
C GLY A 57 13.33 1.21 -0.77
N GLN A 58 12.52 1.27 0.28
CA GLN A 58 11.09 1.56 0.16
C GLN A 58 10.83 3.03 -0.22
N PHE A 59 11.57 3.97 0.37
CA PHE A 59 11.54 5.37 -0.06
C PHE A 59 12.04 5.54 -1.50
N LEU A 60 13.08 4.80 -1.89
CA LEU A 60 13.61 4.84 -3.25
C LEU A 60 12.58 4.34 -4.27
N CYS A 61 11.84 3.27 -3.95
CA CYS A 61 10.74 2.79 -4.78
C CYS A 61 9.64 3.85 -4.97
N GLU A 62 9.22 4.52 -3.89
CA GLU A 62 8.20 5.57 -3.98
C GLU A 62 8.71 6.78 -4.77
N ALA A 63 9.95 7.21 -4.52
CA ALA A 63 10.59 8.29 -5.25
C ALA A 63 10.75 7.95 -6.73
N PHE A 64 11.17 6.73 -7.06
CA PHE A 64 11.29 6.25 -8.43
C PHE A 64 9.92 6.24 -9.13
N ASN A 65 8.88 5.70 -8.48
CA ASN A 65 7.52 5.73 -9.00
C ASN A 65 7.04 7.17 -9.23
N TRP A 66 7.34 8.08 -8.31
CA TRP A 66 7.00 9.49 -8.46
C TRP A 66 7.73 10.13 -9.65
N VAL A 67 9.03 9.89 -9.81
CA VAL A 67 9.83 10.39 -10.94
C VAL A 67 9.27 9.85 -12.26
N VAL A 68 9.03 8.54 -12.37
CA VAL A 68 8.48 7.93 -13.58
C VAL A 68 7.11 8.53 -13.92
N LYS A 69 6.21 8.64 -12.93
CA LYS A 69 4.89 9.26 -13.12
C LYS A 69 5.01 10.73 -13.56
N HIS A 70 6.00 11.45 -13.04
CA HIS A 70 6.23 12.85 -13.40
C HIS A 70 6.85 13.02 -14.79
N LEU A 71 7.65 12.06 -15.25
CA LEU A 71 8.29 12.10 -16.57
C LEU A 71 7.33 11.67 -17.69
N ILE A 72 6.61 10.56 -17.49
CA ILE A 72 5.74 9.98 -18.52
C ILE A 72 4.40 10.72 -18.60
N LYS A 73 3.84 11.15 -17.45
CA LYS A 73 2.54 11.85 -17.36
C LYS A 73 1.43 11.18 -18.19
N GLU A 74 1.39 9.85 -18.16
CA GLU A 74 0.37 9.11 -18.89
C GLU A 74 -1.03 9.52 -18.41
N GLU A 75 -1.94 9.74 -19.36
CA GLU A 75 -3.32 10.06 -19.04
C GLU A 75 -3.90 8.92 -18.20
N ARG A 76 -4.53 9.29 -17.07
CA ARG A 76 -5.23 8.27 -16.26
C ARG A 76 -6.35 7.71 -17.12
N PRO A 77 -6.55 6.38 -17.15
CA PRO A 77 -7.65 5.79 -17.90
C PRO A 77 -8.97 6.41 -17.42
N GLU A 78 -9.69 7.10 -18.32
CA GLU A 78 -10.91 7.88 -18.03
C GLU A 78 -12.16 7.01 -17.72
N GLY A 79 -11.97 5.75 -17.33
CA GLY A 79 -13.00 4.71 -17.45
C GLY A 79 -13.47 4.03 -16.16
N VAL A 80 -13.29 4.60 -14.97
CA VAL A 80 -13.69 3.93 -13.70
C VAL A 80 -14.71 4.74 -12.91
N HIS A 81 -15.80 5.15 -13.56
CA HIS A 81 -17.03 5.61 -12.89
C HIS A 81 -18.15 4.54 -12.86
N SER A 82 -17.89 3.31 -13.33
CA SER A 82 -18.95 2.30 -13.60
C SER A 82 -18.86 1.00 -12.77
N PHE A 83 -18.32 1.03 -11.55
CA PHE A 83 -18.31 -0.16 -10.66
C PHE A 83 -18.73 0.13 -9.21
N ALA A 84 -19.49 1.21 -8.99
CA ALA A 84 -20.19 1.46 -7.73
C ALA A 84 -21.61 0.90 -7.79
#